data_AF-A0A7Y4SVJ2-F1
#
_entry.id   AF-A0A7Y4SVJ2-F1
#
_cell.length_a   1.000
_cell.length_b   1.000
_cell.length_c   1.000
_cell.angle_alpha   90.00
_cell.angle_beta   90.00
_cell.angle_gamma   90.00
#
_symmetry.space_group_name_H-M   'P 1'
#
loop_
_entity.id
_entity.type
_entity.pdbx_description
1 polymer ?
#
loop_
_entity_poly.entity_id
_entity_poly.type
_entity_poly.pdbx_seq_one_letter_code
_entity_poly.pdbx_strand_id
1 'polypeptide(L)'
;PERRPDAGPARVHPSAGAIAIGARGFLVAFNVELETQDLALARSIARSIRESDGGLPGIRALGLALASQGCVQVSVNLCAPERIGLLTVFEAIQRLAAESGVQVRRSELVGLAPRFALDAAVARAVLLPDFEPRLHVLEDALGLLTKGE
;
A
#
# COMPACT_ATOMS: atom_id res chain seq x y z
N PRO A 1 19.29 -28.54 5.16
CA PRO A 1 20.24 -27.68 5.91
C PRO A 1 19.82 -26.20 5.95
N GLU A 2 19.37 -25.64 4.81
CA GLU A 2 19.10 -24.20 4.63
C GLU A 2 17.77 -23.66 5.22
N ARG A 3 16.94 -24.50 5.84
CA ARG A 3 15.63 -24.10 6.41
C ARG A 3 15.51 -24.39 7.91
N ARG A 4 16.64 -24.45 8.61
CA ARG A 4 16.65 -24.60 10.08
C ARG A 4 16.14 -23.30 10.70
N PRO A 5 15.16 -23.33 11.62
CA PRO A 5 14.64 -22.11 12.22
C PRO A 5 15.68 -21.46 13.15
N ASP A 6 15.65 -20.14 13.25
CA ASP A 6 16.50 -19.38 14.17
C ASP A 6 16.13 -19.67 15.65
N ALA A 7 14.86 -19.97 15.91
CA ALA A 7 14.34 -20.30 17.23
C ALA A 7 13.27 -21.41 17.15
N GLY A 8 13.20 -22.22 18.22
CA GLY A 8 12.25 -23.34 18.32
C GLY A 8 12.74 -24.64 17.68
N PRO A 9 11.93 -25.71 17.75
CA PRO A 9 12.33 -27.01 17.21
C PRO A 9 12.32 -27.01 15.68
N ALA A 10 13.24 -27.75 15.06
CA ALA A 10 13.31 -27.94 13.61
C ALA A 10 12.23 -28.93 13.09
N ARG A 11 10.98 -28.75 13.51
CA ARG A 11 9.80 -29.48 13.06
C ARG A 11 8.63 -28.51 12.91
N VAL A 12 7.88 -28.65 11.83
CA VAL A 12 6.66 -27.84 11.60
C VAL A 12 5.58 -28.31 12.56
N HIS A 13 4.90 -27.38 13.24
CA HIS A 13 3.79 -27.74 14.12
C HIS A 13 2.59 -28.19 13.26
N PRO A 14 1.93 -29.32 13.57
CA PRO A 14 0.91 -29.91 12.68
C PRO A 14 -0.28 -29.00 12.40
N SER A 15 -0.70 -28.18 13.37
CA SER A 15 -1.82 -27.24 13.21
C SER A 15 -1.41 -25.78 13.06
N ALA A 16 -0.20 -25.40 13.50
CA ALA A 16 0.21 -23.99 13.60
C ALA A 16 1.30 -23.61 12.59
N GLY A 17 1.91 -24.59 11.90
CA GLY A 17 2.94 -24.33 10.92
C GLY A 17 4.24 -23.83 11.55
N ALA A 18 4.74 -22.71 11.02
CA ALA A 18 5.93 -21.99 11.48
C ALA A 18 5.59 -20.49 11.57
N ILE A 19 6.26 -19.78 12.48
CA ILE A 19 6.06 -18.34 12.69
C ILE A 19 7.35 -17.61 12.32
N ALA A 20 7.23 -16.57 11.51
CA ALA A 20 8.31 -15.62 11.24
C ALA A 20 8.07 -14.34 12.05
N ILE A 21 9.08 -13.93 12.83
CA ILE A 21 9.07 -12.67 13.58
C ILE A 21 10.19 -11.81 12.99
N GLY A 22 9.92 -10.52 12.79
CA GLY A 22 10.90 -9.58 12.30
C GLY A 22 10.55 -8.15 12.66
N ALA A 23 11.53 -7.27 12.51
CA ALA A 23 11.37 -5.83 12.63
C ALA A 23 11.69 -5.16 11.27
N ARG A 24 10.94 -4.12 10.94
CA ARG A 24 11.11 -3.33 9.72
C ARG A 24 10.66 -1.89 9.98
N GLY A 25 11.03 -0.98 9.08
CA GLY A 25 10.44 0.37 9.03
C GLY A 25 8.94 0.34 8.70
N PHE A 26 8.32 1.51 8.68
CA PHE A 26 6.91 1.63 8.33
C PHE A 26 6.65 1.13 6.92
N LEU A 27 5.46 0.58 6.73
CA LEU A 27 4.95 0.19 5.43
C LEU A 27 3.51 0.69 5.36
N VAL A 28 3.19 1.43 4.31
CA VAL A 28 1.83 1.90 4.03
C VAL A 28 1.26 1.05 2.91
N ALA A 29 0.17 0.34 3.20
CA ALA A 29 -0.57 -0.46 2.22
C ALA A 29 -1.65 0.43 1.60
N PHE A 30 -1.52 0.69 0.30
CA PHE A 30 -2.27 1.70 -0.42
C PHE A 30 -2.67 1.16 -1.79
N ASN A 31 -3.96 1.16 -2.10
CA ASN A 31 -4.47 0.70 -3.38
C ASN A 31 -5.05 1.86 -4.18
N VAL A 32 -4.96 1.77 -5.51
CA VAL A 32 -5.58 2.74 -6.43
C VAL A 32 -6.51 2.01 -7.39
N GLU A 33 -7.79 2.33 -7.33
CA GLU A 33 -8.82 1.75 -8.20
C GLU A 33 -8.87 2.50 -9.54
N LEU A 34 -8.89 1.74 -10.64
CA LEU A 34 -8.94 2.29 -11.99
C LEU A 34 -10.35 2.14 -12.58
N GLU A 35 -10.76 3.09 -13.43
CA GLU A 35 -12.04 3.07 -14.14
C GLU A 35 -11.99 2.15 -15.36
N THR A 36 -11.62 0.90 -15.14
CA THR A 36 -11.53 -0.15 -16.16
C THR A 36 -11.60 -1.53 -15.52
N GLN A 37 -11.87 -2.54 -16.34
CA GLN A 37 -11.75 -3.96 -16.00
C GLN A 37 -10.48 -4.59 -16.59
N ASP A 38 -9.63 -3.79 -17.24
CA ASP A 38 -8.41 -4.27 -17.87
C ASP A 38 -7.33 -4.61 -16.84
N LEU A 39 -7.27 -5.89 -16.48
CA LEU A 39 -6.26 -6.42 -15.57
C LEU A 39 -4.85 -6.36 -16.15
N ALA A 40 -4.70 -6.41 -17.48
CA ALA A 40 -3.39 -6.30 -18.11
C ALA A 40 -2.83 -4.89 -17.93
N LEU A 41 -3.67 -3.86 -18.07
CA LEU A 41 -3.29 -2.48 -17.77
C LEU A 41 -2.84 -2.32 -16.31
N ALA A 42 -3.64 -2.77 -15.34
CA ALA A 42 -3.27 -2.66 -13.92
C ALA A 42 -1.94 -3.37 -13.60
N ARG A 43 -1.71 -4.56 -14.19
CA ARG A 43 -0.44 -5.28 -14.05
C ARG A 43 0.72 -4.57 -14.74
N SER A 44 0.48 -3.91 -15.86
CA SER A 44 1.48 -3.11 -16.56
C SER A 44 1.92 -1.92 -15.69
N ILE A 45 0.96 -1.14 -15.18
CA ILE A 45 1.21 -0.01 -14.28
C ILE A 45 1.96 -0.48 -13.03
N ALA A 46 1.51 -1.57 -12.41
CA ALA A 46 2.14 -2.14 -11.23
C ALA A 46 3.63 -2.51 -11.46
N ARG A 47 3.97 -3.10 -12.61
CA ARG A 47 5.37 -3.38 -12.98
C ARG A 47 6.16 -2.08 -13.17
N SER A 48 5.61 -1.11 -13.89
CA SER A 48 6.29 0.17 -14.16
C SER A 48 6.68 0.94 -12.91
N ILE A 49 5.90 0.85 -11.82
CA ILE A 49 6.20 1.55 -10.56
C ILE A 49 6.99 0.70 -9.57
N ARG A 50 7.11 -0.61 -9.78
CA ARG A 50 7.72 -1.54 -8.82
C ARG A 50 9.25 -1.38 -8.79
N GLU A 51 9.82 -1.25 -7.60
CA GLU A 51 11.27 -1.05 -7.42
C GLU A 51 12.10 -2.19 -8.03
N SER A 52 11.67 -3.44 -7.87
CA SER A 52 12.40 -4.61 -8.42
C SER A 52 12.46 -4.61 -9.95
N ASP A 53 11.58 -3.86 -10.61
CA ASP A 53 11.52 -3.71 -12.06
C ASP A 53 12.14 -2.36 -12.52
N GLY A 54 12.83 -1.66 -11.61
CA GLY A 54 13.48 -0.36 -11.89
C GLY A 54 12.58 0.87 -11.69
N GLY A 55 11.42 0.69 -11.05
CA GLY A 55 10.45 1.74 -10.79
C GLY A 55 10.82 2.63 -9.58
N LEU A 56 9.79 3.02 -8.84
CA LEU A 56 9.92 3.95 -7.73
C LEU A 56 10.56 3.28 -6.50
N PRO A 57 11.37 4.03 -5.73
CA PRO A 57 12.05 3.50 -4.55
C PRO A 57 11.07 3.00 -3.47
N GLY A 58 11.37 1.84 -2.87
CA GLY A 58 10.56 1.27 -1.79
C GLY A 58 9.16 0.82 -2.20
N ILE A 59 8.86 0.72 -3.50
CA ILE A 59 7.55 0.32 -4.00
C ILE A 59 7.51 -1.16 -4.35
N ARG A 60 6.54 -1.87 -3.77
CA ARG A 60 6.09 -3.18 -4.23
C ARG A 60 4.65 -3.04 -4.70
N ALA A 61 4.35 -3.44 -5.93
CA ALA A 61 3.03 -3.20 -6.50
C ALA A 61 2.49 -4.37 -7.30
N LEU A 62 1.20 -4.69 -7.20
CA LEU A 62 0.50 -5.75 -7.93
C LEU A 62 -0.74 -5.20 -8.63
N GLY A 63 -1.03 -5.68 -9.85
CA GLY A 63 -2.31 -5.45 -10.51
C GLY A 63 -3.30 -6.54 -10.12
N LEU A 64 -4.44 -6.16 -9.53
CA LEU A 64 -5.46 -7.08 -9.03
C LEU A 64 -6.83 -6.76 -9.62
N ALA A 65 -7.64 -7.79 -9.84
CA ALA A 65 -9.04 -7.64 -10.21
C ALA A 65 -9.91 -7.59 -8.96
N LEU A 66 -10.86 -6.65 -8.93
CA LEU A 66 -11.88 -6.53 -7.90
C LEU A 66 -13.20 -7.03 -8.49
N ALA A 67 -13.33 -8.36 -8.56
CA ALA A 67 -14.44 -9.02 -9.27
C ALA A 67 -15.83 -8.58 -8.77
N SER A 68 -15.97 -8.33 -7.47
CA SER A 68 -17.23 -7.86 -6.86
C SER A 68 -17.57 -6.41 -7.20
N GLN A 69 -16.58 -5.60 -7.60
CA GLN A 69 -16.75 -4.17 -7.88
C GLN A 69 -16.67 -3.84 -9.38
N GLY A 70 -16.45 -4.86 -10.22
CA GLY A 70 -16.37 -4.70 -11.68
C GLY A 70 -15.25 -3.76 -12.10
N CYS A 71 -14.13 -3.74 -11.38
CA CYS A 71 -12.97 -2.90 -11.69
C CYS A 71 -11.64 -3.62 -11.38
N VAL A 72 -10.53 -2.94 -11.66
CA VAL A 72 -9.19 -3.38 -11.29
C VAL A 72 -8.52 -2.34 -10.40
N GLN A 73 -7.49 -2.76 -9.68
CA GLN A 73 -6.68 -1.89 -8.86
C GLN A 73 -5.18 -2.15 -9.02
N VAL A 74 -4.39 -1.12 -8.74
CA VAL A 74 -2.97 -1.24 -8.47
C VAL A 74 -2.81 -1.25 -6.95
N SER A 75 -2.51 -2.43 -6.39
CA SER A 75 -2.23 -2.60 -4.96
C SER A 75 -0.76 -2.31 -4.69
N VAL A 76 -0.47 -1.44 -3.73
CA VAL A 76 0.88 -0.95 -3.43
C VAL A 76 1.22 -1.13 -1.97
N ASN A 77 2.42 -1.63 -1.71
CA ASN A 77 3.10 -1.50 -0.43
C ASN A 77 4.24 -0.49 -0.58
N LEU A 78 4.05 0.69 0.01
CA LEU A 78 5.09 1.70 0.19
C LEU A 78 5.93 1.33 1.41
N CYS A 79 7.07 0.69 1.18
CA CYS A 79 7.93 0.09 2.21
C CYS A 79 8.98 1.07 2.78
N ALA A 80 9.08 2.27 2.22
CA ALA A 80 9.98 3.34 2.67
C ALA A 80 9.27 4.71 2.57
N PRO A 81 8.18 4.93 3.32
CA PRO A 81 7.40 6.18 3.27
C PRO A 81 8.20 7.43 3.66
N GLU A 82 9.38 7.27 4.25
CA GLU A 82 10.31 8.33 4.60
C GLU A 82 11.12 8.81 3.37
N ARG A 83 11.17 8.02 2.30
CA ARG A 83 11.91 8.33 1.06
C ARG A 83 11.03 8.85 -0.05
N ILE A 84 9.78 8.39 -0.12
CA ILE A 84 8.82 8.80 -1.15
C ILE A 84 7.41 8.84 -0.55
N GLY A 85 6.67 9.90 -0.85
CA GLY A 85 5.33 10.12 -0.33
C GLY A 85 4.24 9.41 -1.14
N LEU A 86 3.08 9.20 -0.51
CA LEU A 86 1.90 8.61 -1.16
C LEU A 86 1.46 9.37 -2.41
N LEU A 87 1.52 10.70 -2.37
CA LEU A 87 1.11 11.54 -3.50
C LEU A 87 1.93 11.23 -4.76
N THR A 88 3.25 11.09 -4.65
CA THR A 88 4.12 10.77 -5.80
C THR A 88 3.78 9.40 -6.40
N VAL A 89 3.48 8.41 -5.56
CA VAL A 89 3.08 7.07 -6.01
C VAL A 89 1.72 7.14 -6.73
N PHE A 90 0.77 7.87 -6.16
CA PHE A 90 -0.56 8.07 -6.72
C PHE A 90 -0.50 8.79 -8.07
N GLU A 91 0.25 9.89 -8.17
CA GLU A 91 0.44 10.65 -9.41
C GLU A 91 1.10 9.79 -10.50
N ALA A 92 2.06 8.94 -10.15
CA ALA A 92 2.68 8.02 -11.10
C ALA A 92 1.66 7.02 -11.67
N ILE A 93 0.80 6.45 -10.83
CA ILE A 93 -0.27 5.54 -11.26
C ILE A 93 -1.29 6.31 -12.12
N GLN A 94 -1.71 7.49 -11.66
CA GLN A 94 -2.69 8.32 -12.38
C GLN A 94 -2.19 8.70 -13.77
N ARG A 95 -0.93 9.11 -13.89
CA ARG A 95 -0.30 9.41 -15.18
C ARG A 95 -0.29 8.21 -16.12
N LEU A 96 0.17 7.05 -15.65
CA LEU A 96 0.25 5.83 -16.47
C LEU A 96 -1.13 5.31 -16.89
N ALA A 97 -2.14 5.46 -16.04
CA ALA A 97 -3.53 5.17 -16.39
C ALA A 97 -4.05 6.14 -17.46
N ALA A 98 -3.79 7.44 -17.28
CA ALA A 98 -4.22 8.48 -18.21
C ALA A 98 -3.57 8.34 -19.60
N GLU A 99 -2.32 7.90 -19.69
CA GLU A 99 -1.64 7.55 -20.95
C GLU A 99 -2.36 6.43 -21.72
N SER A 100 -3.13 5.60 -21.01
CA SER A 100 -3.97 4.54 -21.59
C SER A 100 -5.45 4.94 -21.72
N GLY A 101 -5.78 6.22 -21.51
CA GLY A 101 -7.15 6.73 -21.56
C GLY A 101 -8.05 6.32 -20.39
N VAL A 102 -7.46 5.82 -19.29
CA VAL A 102 -8.19 5.35 -18.10
C VAL A 102 -8.02 6.33 -16.95
N GLN A 103 -9.10 6.61 -16.23
CA GLN A 103 -9.08 7.47 -15.04
C GLN A 103 -8.92 6.66 -13.75
N VAL A 104 -8.41 7.32 -12.71
CA VAL A 104 -8.42 6.79 -11.35
C VAL A 104 -9.76 7.12 -10.71
N ARG A 105 -10.42 6.12 -10.10
CA ARG A 105 -11.71 6.32 -9.42
C ARG A 105 -11.53 6.89 -8.01
N ARG A 106 -10.68 6.23 -7.23
CA ARG A 106 -10.37 6.53 -5.83
C ARG A 106 -9.14 5.77 -5.40
N SER A 107 -8.66 6.08 -4.21
CA SER A 107 -7.72 5.21 -3.51
C SER A 107 -8.33 4.56 -2.28
N GLU A 108 -7.59 3.62 -1.71
CA GLU A 108 -7.92 2.94 -0.47
C GLU A 108 -6.64 2.79 0.35
N LEU A 109 -6.74 3.12 1.64
CA LEU A 109 -5.73 2.76 2.63
C LEU A 109 -6.14 1.45 3.30
N VAL A 110 -5.23 0.47 3.33
CA VAL A 110 -5.44 -0.78 4.07
C VAL A 110 -4.76 -0.68 5.43
N GLY A 111 -5.55 -0.47 6.47
CA GLY A 111 -5.07 -0.29 7.85
C GLY A 111 -4.75 1.18 8.16
N LEU A 112 -3.64 1.41 8.87
CA LEU A 112 -3.21 2.72 9.33
C LEU A 112 -1.93 3.17 8.63
N ALA A 113 -1.79 4.47 8.41
CA ALA A 113 -0.55 5.12 7.97
C ALA A 113 -0.01 6.03 9.09
N PRO A 114 1.31 6.23 9.19
CA PRO A 114 1.84 7.25 10.08
C PRO A 114 1.51 8.65 9.55
N ARG A 115 1.33 9.62 10.44
CA ARG A 115 0.90 10.99 10.10
C ARG A 115 1.80 11.67 9.08
N PHE A 116 3.11 11.45 9.19
CA PHE A 116 4.07 12.04 8.25
C PHE A 116 3.86 11.55 6.81
N ALA A 117 3.24 10.38 6.62
CA ALA A 117 2.95 9.82 5.31
C ALA A 117 1.53 10.13 4.83
N LEU A 118 0.58 10.35 5.76
CA LEU A 118 -0.82 10.63 5.47
C LEU A 118 -1.39 11.69 6.42
N ASP A 119 -1.65 12.87 5.86
CA ASP A 119 -2.46 13.91 6.48
C ASP A 119 -3.72 14.19 5.65
N ALA A 120 -4.55 15.14 6.10
CA ALA A 120 -5.78 15.50 5.41
C ALA A 120 -5.54 16.06 3.99
N ALA A 121 -4.41 16.74 3.75
CA ALA A 121 -4.09 17.30 2.44
C ALA A 121 -3.71 16.18 1.46
N VAL A 122 -2.86 15.24 1.89
CA VAL A 122 -2.48 14.06 1.12
C VAL A 122 -3.70 13.19 0.87
N ALA A 123 -4.52 12.90 1.88
CA ALA A 123 -5.74 12.10 1.74
C ALA A 123 -6.67 12.65 0.64
N ARG A 124 -6.87 13.97 0.61
CA ARG A 124 -7.65 14.64 -0.45
C ARG A 124 -6.96 14.54 -1.81
N ALA A 125 -5.65 14.78 -1.88
CA ALA A 125 -4.90 14.76 -3.13
C ALA A 125 -4.86 13.36 -3.77
N VAL A 126 -4.87 12.29 -2.97
CA VAL A 126 -4.86 10.90 -3.44
C VAL A 126 -6.26 10.30 -3.59
N LEU A 127 -7.32 11.11 -3.51
CA LEU A 127 -8.71 10.67 -3.65
C LEU A 127 -9.09 9.55 -2.66
N LEU A 128 -8.63 9.65 -1.40
CA LEU A 128 -9.02 8.74 -0.33
C LEU A 128 -10.40 9.16 0.22
N PRO A 129 -11.47 8.37 -0.01
CA PRO A 129 -12.80 8.70 0.47
C PRO A 129 -12.89 8.53 1.99
N ASP A 130 -13.83 9.25 2.61
CA ASP A 130 -14.21 9.09 4.03
C ASP A 130 -13.03 9.13 5.00
N PHE A 131 -12.01 9.95 4.67
CA PHE A 131 -10.82 10.07 5.50
C PHE A 131 -11.17 10.62 6.89
N GLU A 132 -11.01 9.75 7.87
CA GLU A 132 -11.13 10.07 9.30
C GLU A 132 -9.79 9.82 9.99
N PRO A 133 -9.13 10.85 10.55
CA PRO A 133 -7.82 10.71 11.18
C PRO A 133 -7.77 9.58 12.22
N ARG A 134 -8.80 9.45 13.07
CA ARG A 134 -8.84 8.39 14.10
C ARG A 134 -8.90 6.95 13.56
N LEU A 135 -9.29 6.78 12.30
CA LEU A 135 -9.41 5.47 11.65
C LEU A 135 -8.27 5.18 10.66
N HIS A 136 -7.51 6.19 10.26
CA HIS A 136 -6.51 6.06 9.19
C HIS A 136 -5.10 6.48 9.60
N VAL A 137 -4.96 7.34 10.62
CA VAL A 137 -3.67 7.85 11.09
C VAL A 137 -3.29 7.17 12.40
N LEU A 138 -2.13 6.53 12.41
CA LEU A 138 -1.64 5.73 13.53
C LEU A 138 -1.61 6.52 14.85
N GLU A 139 -1.09 7.74 14.82
CA GLU A 139 -0.93 8.58 16.00
C GLU A 139 -2.29 9.04 16.57
N ASP A 140 -3.28 9.29 15.70
CA ASP A 140 -4.64 9.63 16.13
C ASP A 140 -5.37 8.42 16.70
N ALA A 141 -5.25 7.26 16.05
CA ALA A 141 -5.84 6.00 16.50
C ALA A 141 -5.33 5.58 17.89
N LEU A 142 -4.05 5.84 18.16
CA LEU A 142 -3.42 5.57 19.47
C LEU A 142 -3.69 6.67 20.51
N GLY A 143 -4.35 7.78 20.15
CA GLY A 143 -4.57 8.91 21.05
C GLY A 143 -3.28 9.63 21.46
N LEU A 144 -2.21 9.46 20.69
CA LEU A 144 -0.88 10.00 21.02
C LEU A 144 -0.79 11.53 20.85
N LEU A 145 -1.87 12.19 20.44
CA LEU A 145 -1.97 13.66 20.35
C LEU A 145 -3.01 14.30 21.28
N THR A 146 -3.55 13.58 22.27
CA THR A 146 -4.37 14.20 23.34
C THR A 146 -3.60 14.29 24.65
N LYS A 147 -2.41 14.88 24.65
CA LYS A 147 -1.86 15.59 25.81
C LYS A 147 -1.02 16.75 25.31
N GLY A 148 -1.69 17.87 25.07
CA GLY A 148 -1.00 19.16 25.10
C GLY A 148 -0.49 19.40 26.52
N GLU A 149 0.81 19.62 26.62
CA GLU A 149 1.40 20.55 27.58
C GLU A 149 0.92 21.98 27.28
#